data_AF-A0A7Y5KIV0-F1
#
_entry.id   AF-A0A7Y5KIV0-F1
#
_cell.length_a   1.000
_cell.length_b   1.000
_cell.length_c   1.000
_cell.angle_alpha   90.00
_cell.angle_beta   90.00
_cell.angle_gamma   90.00
#
_symmetry.space_group_name_H-M   'P 1'
#
loop_
_entity.id
_entity.type
_entity.pdbx_description
1 polymer ?
#
loop_
_entity_poly.entity_id
_entity_poly.type
_entity_poly.pdbx_seq_one_letter_code
_entity_poly.pdbx_strand_id
1 'polypeptide(L)'
;LPAQTDRLADGAEQVAAGNRRVAGYGSKAAAASTQLKRRIAADRAGLLSTLKAQGLTDAQLAVVESRLDVVDGHVDSADATIQSASGDLTRLSRGADQVAVGARALANAAPALTEGVAQAHSGAVRVRDGAATLATGLDRLDVGGDRLVSGAASAATGADSLAKGAGSLASGLDSLTKGATDLHAGLVKGRDAVPDPTDAQRKAMAQTIGNPVGVATDSLSSAGSYGAGLAPLFMSLALWIGAYVLFLFVRPLSQRALATSQRSFRTALGGWLAPAAVGIVQAAALVLVVGRGVDIRIAHPVLAFLFLCFTSMTFVAILHALASRFGAVGKFLGLVFMVVQLVSAGGTFPWQTLPAPLQAVHHVVPMSYAVDGLRRLLYGADLSPVLGAVGVLTAYLVGALLVSTVAARRSRIWTPKRIRPELAL
;
A
#
# COMPACT_ATOMS: atom_id res chain seq x y z
N LEU A 1 64.42 24.48 31.18
CA LEU A 1 64.80 25.80 31.73
C LEU A 1 65.53 25.69 33.08
N PRO A 2 64.96 25.10 34.15
CA PRO A 2 65.60 25.11 35.49
C PRO A 2 67.01 24.48 35.50
N ALA A 3 67.17 23.30 34.91
CA ALA A 3 68.47 22.63 34.78
C ALA A 3 69.48 23.36 33.87
N GLN A 4 69.04 24.32 33.05
CA GLN A 4 69.94 25.16 32.24
C GLN A 4 70.38 26.37 33.05
N THR A 5 69.48 26.97 33.85
CA THR A 5 69.82 28.08 34.74
C THR A 5 70.70 27.65 35.90
N ASP A 6 70.52 26.44 36.45
CA ASP A 6 71.42 25.86 37.45
C ASP A 6 72.83 25.68 36.90
N ARG A 7 72.94 25.08 35.70
CA ARG A 7 74.24 24.93 35.00
C ARG A 7 74.91 26.28 34.74
N LEU A 8 74.15 27.30 34.37
CA LEU A 8 74.67 28.66 34.19
C LEU A 8 75.19 29.24 35.52
N ALA A 9 74.43 29.07 36.61
CA ALA A 9 74.84 29.54 37.93
C ALA A 9 76.10 28.83 38.44
N ASP A 10 76.18 27.51 38.27
CA ASP A 10 77.37 26.72 38.63
C ASP A 10 78.59 27.16 37.81
N GLY A 11 78.42 27.36 36.50
CA GLY A 11 79.49 27.87 35.63
C GLY A 11 79.96 29.28 36.02
N ALA A 12 79.03 30.17 36.37
CA ALA A 12 79.35 31.52 36.83
C ALA A 12 80.12 31.51 38.16
N GLU A 13 79.73 30.64 39.10
CA GLU A 13 80.44 30.45 40.37
C GLU A 13 81.86 29.90 40.16
N GLN A 14 82.05 28.96 39.23
CA GLN A 14 83.38 28.46 38.87
C GLN A 14 84.30 29.58 38.34
N VAL A 15 83.77 30.46 37.49
CA VAL A 15 84.52 31.63 36.98
C VAL A 15 84.83 32.62 38.11
N ALA A 16 83.86 32.91 38.97
CA ALA A 16 84.04 33.79 40.12
C ALA A 16 85.11 33.26 41.09
N ALA A 17 85.06 31.97 41.42
CA ALA A 17 86.08 31.30 42.23
C ALA A 17 87.48 31.34 41.57
N GLY A 18 87.55 31.16 40.24
CA GLY A 18 88.77 31.33 39.46
C GLY A 18 89.33 32.76 39.58
N ASN A 19 88.49 33.77 39.38
CA ASN A 19 88.89 35.17 39.47
C ASN A 19 89.33 35.57 40.88
N ARG A 20 88.67 35.05 41.93
CA ARG A 20 89.12 35.24 43.33
C ARG A 20 90.53 34.70 43.54
N ARG A 21 90.85 33.52 42.99
CA ARG A 21 92.21 32.95 43.06
C ARG A 21 93.23 33.81 42.32
N VAL A 22 92.91 34.28 41.10
CA VAL A 22 93.81 35.14 40.31
C VAL A 22 94.04 36.48 40.99
N ALA A 23 92.99 37.13 41.51
CA ALA A 23 93.12 38.37 42.28
C ALA A 23 93.99 38.18 43.54
N GLY A 24 93.84 37.04 44.23
CA GLY A 24 94.70 36.68 45.37
C GLY A 24 96.18 36.47 44.99
N TYR A 25 96.48 36.00 43.78
CA TYR A 25 97.85 35.99 43.26
C TYR A 25 98.34 37.40 42.91
N GLY A 26 97.47 38.23 42.30
CA GLY A 26 97.76 39.63 42.00
C GLY A 26 98.11 40.45 43.26
N SER A 27 97.35 40.27 44.34
CA SER A 27 97.63 40.95 45.62
C SER A 27 98.95 40.51 46.24
N LYS A 28 99.32 39.23 46.12
CA LYS A 28 100.62 38.72 46.57
C LYS A 28 101.77 39.30 45.73
N ALA A 29 101.60 39.36 44.41
CA ALA A 29 102.59 39.95 43.49
C ALA A 29 102.78 41.46 43.76
N ALA A 30 101.69 42.20 43.99
CA ALA A 30 101.72 43.59 44.40
C ALA A 30 102.46 43.81 45.72
N ALA A 31 102.16 43.00 46.75
CA ALA A 31 102.88 43.07 48.03
C ALA A 31 104.37 42.76 47.88
N ALA A 32 104.73 41.76 47.06
CA ALA A 32 106.11 41.40 46.78
C ALA A 32 106.86 42.50 46.02
N SER A 33 106.22 43.15 45.03
CA SER A 33 106.80 44.26 44.28
C SER A 33 107.10 45.47 45.18
N THR A 34 106.16 45.85 46.05
CA THR A 34 106.37 46.92 47.02
C THR A 34 107.47 46.57 48.04
N GLN A 35 107.61 45.30 48.41
CA GLN A 35 108.71 44.85 49.26
C GLN A 35 110.06 44.91 48.52
N LEU A 36 110.10 44.49 47.25
CA LEU A 36 111.30 44.57 46.42
C LEU A 36 111.75 46.01 46.22
N LYS A 37 110.83 46.92 45.87
CA LYS A 37 111.06 48.37 45.77
C LYS A 37 111.68 48.94 47.05
N ARG A 38 111.12 48.58 48.22
CA ARG A 38 111.68 48.99 49.52
C ARG A 38 113.08 48.44 49.78
N ARG A 39 113.34 47.18 49.40
CA ARG A 39 114.68 46.57 49.52
C ARG A 39 115.70 47.24 48.61
N ILE A 40 115.37 47.45 47.34
CA ILE A 40 116.24 48.14 46.36
C ILE A 40 116.59 49.55 46.84
N ALA A 41 115.61 50.31 47.35
CA ALA A 41 115.85 51.63 47.92
C ALA A 41 116.80 51.59 49.14
N ALA A 42 116.63 50.60 50.02
CA ALA A 42 117.52 50.39 51.17
C ALA A 42 118.94 49.97 50.75
N ASP A 43 119.05 49.05 49.79
CA ASP A 43 120.33 48.58 49.24
C ASP A 43 121.07 49.71 48.50
N ARG A 44 120.35 50.57 47.75
CA ARG A 44 120.88 51.81 47.15
C ARG A 44 121.49 52.72 48.21
N ALA A 45 120.75 53.01 49.28
CA ALA A 45 121.23 53.86 50.37
C ALA A 45 122.49 53.28 51.03
N GLY A 46 122.52 51.96 51.24
CA GLY A 46 123.69 51.23 51.73
C GLY A 46 124.91 51.31 50.78
N LEU A 47 124.70 51.09 49.47
CA LEU A 47 125.75 51.13 48.45
C LEU A 47 126.39 52.53 48.37
N LEU A 48 125.59 53.60 48.31
CA LEU A 48 126.09 54.97 48.25
C LEU A 48 126.88 55.34 49.50
N SER A 49 126.43 54.90 50.69
CA SER A 49 127.17 55.12 51.95
C SER A 49 128.54 54.40 51.96
N THR A 50 128.60 53.19 51.41
CA THR A 50 129.83 52.39 51.32
C THR A 50 130.82 52.99 50.32
N LEU A 51 130.34 53.42 49.15
CA LEU A 51 131.16 54.08 48.14
C LEU A 51 131.76 55.40 48.63
N LYS A 52 130.99 56.18 49.42
CA LYS A 52 131.51 57.39 50.08
C LYS A 52 132.61 57.09 51.09
N ALA A 53 132.45 56.02 51.88
CA ALA A 53 133.47 55.57 52.84
C ALA A 53 134.76 55.06 52.17
N GLN A 54 134.69 54.61 50.92
CA GLN A 54 135.84 54.15 50.11
C GLN A 54 136.60 55.28 49.39
N GLY A 55 136.24 56.56 49.64
CA GLY A 55 137.00 57.72 49.15
C GLY A 55 136.61 58.23 47.76
N LEU A 56 135.44 57.84 47.23
CA LEU A 56 134.91 58.43 46.00
C LEU A 56 134.55 59.91 46.22
N THR A 57 134.83 60.74 45.22
CA THR A 57 134.44 62.16 45.22
C THR A 57 132.93 62.33 45.02
N ASP A 58 132.36 63.44 45.49
CA ASP A 58 130.92 63.74 45.31
C ASP A 58 130.50 63.73 43.82
N ALA A 59 131.40 64.13 42.91
CA ALA A 59 131.17 64.07 41.47
C ALA A 59 131.05 62.64 40.92
N GLN A 60 131.83 61.70 41.46
CA GLN A 60 131.75 60.28 41.06
C GLN A 60 130.51 59.59 41.65
N LEU A 61 130.13 59.95 42.88
CA LEU A 61 128.88 59.48 43.50
C LEU A 61 127.65 59.96 42.73
N ALA A 62 127.64 61.22 42.26
CA ALA A 62 126.54 61.75 41.45
C ALA A 62 126.33 60.97 40.14
N VAL A 63 127.40 60.48 39.50
CA VAL A 63 127.28 59.64 38.29
C VAL A 63 126.66 58.28 38.62
N VAL A 64 127.07 57.64 39.71
CA VAL A 64 126.48 56.36 40.18
C VAL A 64 125.01 56.58 40.55
N GLU A 65 124.71 57.66 41.25
CA GLU A 65 123.36 58.05 41.64
C GLU A 65 122.45 58.21 40.44
N SER A 66 122.89 58.95 39.40
CA SER A 66 122.10 59.14 38.18
C SER A 66 121.76 57.83 37.46
N ARG A 67 122.64 56.82 37.51
CA ARG A 67 122.37 55.49 36.93
C ARG A 67 121.41 54.68 37.79
N LEU A 68 121.50 54.80 39.11
CA LEU A 68 120.58 54.15 40.05
C LEU A 68 119.18 54.78 39.99
N ASP A 69 119.08 56.09 39.76
CA ASP A 69 117.80 56.78 39.54
C ASP A 69 117.03 56.20 38.34
N VAL A 70 117.72 55.83 37.26
CA VAL A 70 117.08 55.16 36.10
C VAL A 70 116.53 53.79 36.50
N VAL A 71 117.27 53.03 37.30
CA VAL A 71 116.81 51.73 37.81
C VAL A 71 115.61 51.90 38.73
N ASP A 72 115.64 52.87 39.64
CA ASP A 72 114.52 53.18 40.52
C ASP A 72 113.28 53.61 39.74
N GLY A 73 113.46 54.41 38.68
CA GLY A 73 112.36 54.76 37.77
C GLY A 73 111.73 53.54 37.08
N HIS A 74 112.54 52.56 36.67
CA HIS A 74 112.03 51.29 36.13
C HIS A 74 111.32 50.43 37.19
N VAL A 75 111.87 50.35 38.41
CA VAL A 75 111.25 49.62 39.54
C VAL A 75 109.94 50.27 39.96
N ASP A 76 109.87 51.60 40.00
CA ASP A 76 108.67 52.37 40.31
C ASP A 76 107.58 52.16 39.26
N SER A 77 107.95 52.20 37.98
CA SER A 77 107.02 51.94 36.87
C SER A 77 106.50 50.50 36.92
N ALA A 78 107.36 49.53 37.24
CA ALA A 78 106.98 48.13 37.38
C ALA A 78 106.05 47.91 38.59
N ASP A 79 106.37 48.47 39.77
CA ASP A 79 105.49 48.40 40.95
C ASP A 79 104.15 49.06 40.67
N ALA A 80 104.12 50.27 40.09
CA ALA A 80 102.87 50.94 39.72
C ALA A 80 102.01 50.12 38.76
N THR A 81 102.63 49.49 37.76
CA THR A 81 101.94 48.59 36.81
C THR A 81 101.35 47.38 37.53
N ILE A 82 102.11 46.76 38.45
CA ILE A 82 101.65 45.60 39.23
C ILE A 82 100.52 46.00 40.19
N GLN A 83 100.61 47.16 40.86
CA GLN A 83 99.54 47.67 41.73
C GLN A 83 98.26 47.91 40.93
N SER A 84 98.36 48.54 39.76
CA SER A 84 97.20 48.77 38.88
C SER A 84 96.57 47.45 38.44
N ALA A 85 97.38 46.50 37.96
CA ALA A 85 96.90 45.19 37.53
C ALA A 85 96.23 44.42 38.67
N SER A 86 96.79 44.47 39.90
CA SER A 86 96.18 43.89 41.10
C SER A 86 94.82 44.54 41.41
N GLY A 87 94.72 45.86 41.27
CA GLY A 87 93.47 46.60 41.41
C GLY A 87 92.41 46.19 40.39
N ASP A 88 92.80 46.02 39.13
CA ASP A 88 91.90 45.58 38.05
C ASP A 88 91.45 44.13 38.24
N LEU A 89 92.35 43.23 38.66
CA LEU A 89 92.00 41.85 39.01
C LEU A 89 91.01 41.78 40.18
N THR A 90 91.19 42.64 41.19
CA THR A 90 90.25 42.73 42.31
C THR A 90 88.87 43.23 41.86
N ARG A 91 88.83 44.18 40.91
CA ARG A 91 87.57 44.66 40.31
C ARG A 91 86.90 43.57 39.48
N LEU A 92 87.67 42.83 38.68
CA LEU A 92 87.19 41.71 37.88
C LEU A 92 86.64 40.57 38.75
N SER A 93 87.31 40.26 39.86
CA SER A 93 86.82 39.27 40.84
C SER A 93 85.46 39.68 41.40
N ARG A 94 85.30 40.94 41.84
CA ARG A 94 84.03 41.43 42.36
C ARG A 94 82.92 41.41 41.30
N GLY A 95 83.24 41.78 40.06
CA GLY A 95 82.28 41.70 38.95
C GLY A 95 81.83 40.26 38.67
N ALA A 96 82.76 39.30 38.72
CA ALA A 96 82.43 37.89 38.55
C ALA A 96 81.58 37.34 39.71
N ASP A 97 81.88 37.73 40.96
CA ASP A 97 81.04 37.37 42.12
C ASP A 97 79.61 37.91 41.97
N GLN A 98 79.43 39.15 41.49
CA GLN A 98 78.11 39.72 41.22
C GLN A 98 77.33 38.94 40.16
N VAL A 99 78.01 38.53 39.08
CA VAL A 99 77.40 37.70 38.02
C VAL A 99 77.01 36.33 38.57
N ALA A 100 77.85 35.69 39.37
CA ALA A 100 77.56 34.40 40.00
C ALA A 100 76.33 34.48 40.91
N VAL A 101 76.24 35.52 41.76
CA VAL A 101 75.08 35.78 42.61
C VAL A 101 73.82 36.00 41.78
N GLY A 102 73.88 36.82 40.72
CA GLY A 102 72.75 37.07 39.83
C GLY A 102 72.28 35.81 39.11
N ALA A 103 73.21 34.99 38.61
CA ALA A 103 72.90 33.71 37.97
C ALA A 103 72.26 32.73 38.95
N ARG A 104 72.73 32.67 40.20
CA ARG A 104 72.14 31.83 41.26
C ARG A 104 70.72 32.29 41.63
N ALA A 105 70.50 33.59 41.74
CA ALA A 105 69.17 34.14 42.00
C ALA A 105 68.19 33.79 40.87
N LEU A 106 68.62 33.89 39.61
CA LEU A 106 67.83 33.48 38.45
C LEU A 106 67.53 31.98 38.47
N ALA A 107 68.53 31.15 38.78
CA ALA A 107 68.36 29.70 38.89
C ALA A 107 67.34 29.33 39.98
N ASN A 108 67.39 29.97 41.13
CA ASN A 108 66.44 29.75 42.22
C ASN A 108 65.00 30.18 41.87
N ALA A 109 64.82 31.21 41.04
CA ALA A 109 63.50 31.69 40.63
C ALA A 109 62.89 30.89 39.46
N ALA A 110 63.71 30.25 38.63
CA ALA A 110 63.27 29.55 37.43
C ALA A 110 62.26 28.39 37.68
N PRO A 111 62.38 27.56 38.72
CA PRO A 111 61.39 26.53 39.04
C PRO A 111 60.00 27.11 39.29
N ALA A 112 59.89 28.12 40.17
CA ALA A 112 58.62 28.77 40.52
C ALA A 112 57.97 29.44 39.30
N LEU A 113 58.77 30.08 38.45
CA LEU A 113 58.28 30.65 37.19
C LEU A 113 57.75 29.57 36.23
N THR A 114 58.50 28.47 36.08
CA THR A 114 58.09 27.35 35.21
C THR A 114 56.78 26.72 35.71
N GLU A 115 56.66 26.54 37.01
CA GLU A 115 55.44 26.04 37.64
C GLU A 115 54.27 27.01 37.46
N GLY A 116 54.48 28.31 37.70
CA GLY A 116 53.45 29.33 37.49
C GLY A 116 52.94 29.38 36.05
N VAL A 117 53.84 29.27 35.07
CA VAL A 117 53.47 29.17 33.64
C VAL A 117 52.67 27.90 33.35
N ALA A 118 53.08 26.76 33.91
CA ALA A 118 52.34 25.50 33.75
C ALA A 118 50.94 25.59 34.37
N GLN A 119 50.82 26.16 35.57
CA GLN A 119 49.54 26.39 36.24
C GLN A 119 48.64 27.34 35.45
N ALA A 120 49.19 28.43 34.91
CA ALA A 120 48.46 29.37 34.06
C ALA A 120 47.96 28.70 32.78
N HIS A 121 48.80 27.89 32.12
CA HIS A 121 48.41 27.12 30.95
C HIS A 121 47.29 26.12 31.28
N SER A 122 47.41 25.34 32.35
CA SER A 122 46.35 24.43 32.81
C SER A 122 45.07 25.18 33.16
N GLY A 123 45.16 26.38 33.75
CA GLY A 123 44.03 27.27 34.00
C GLY A 123 43.33 27.71 32.71
N ALA A 124 44.10 28.15 31.71
CA ALA A 124 43.58 28.55 30.41
C ALA A 124 42.88 27.39 29.67
N VAL A 125 43.45 26.17 29.74
CA VAL A 125 42.81 24.96 29.22
C VAL A 125 41.47 24.69 29.91
N ARG A 126 41.42 24.75 31.25
CA ARG A 126 40.15 24.57 31.99
C ARG A 126 39.10 25.61 31.61
N VAL A 127 39.49 26.87 31.43
CA VAL A 127 38.58 27.94 31.02
C VAL A 127 38.03 27.67 29.61
N ARG A 128 38.90 27.30 28.66
CA ARG A 128 38.49 26.94 27.30
C ARG A 128 37.50 25.77 27.30
N ASP A 129 37.80 24.70 28.03
CA ASP A 129 36.96 23.51 28.07
C ASP A 129 35.62 23.80 28.78
N GLY A 130 35.63 24.63 29.82
CA GLY A 130 34.43 25.15 30.47
C GLY A 130 33.57 26.02 29.53
N ALA A 131 34.19 26.89 28.73
CA ALA A 131 33.49 27.70 27.73
C ALA A 131 32.86 26.84 26.62
N ALA A 132 33.55 25.78 26.16
CA ALA A 132 33.00 24.83 25.20
C ALA A 132 31.80 24.05 25.77
N THR A 133 31.89 23.66 27.04
CA THR A 133 30.79 23.01 27.77
C THR A 133 29.60 23.95 27.90
N LEU A 134 29.82 25.22 28.24
CA LEU A 134 28.79 26.24 28.32
C LEU A 134 28.11 26.48 26.97
N ALA A 135 28.89 26.60 25.88
CA ALA A 135 28.36 26.75 24.53
C ALA A 135 27.44 25.58 24.16
N THR A 136 27.89 24.34 24.41
CA THR A 136 27.06 23.13 24.19
C THR A 136 25.79 23.15 25.04
N GLY A 137 25.87 23.67 26.27
CA GLY A 137 24.72 23.86 27.16
C GLY A 137 23.71 24.87 26.62
N LEU A 138 24.19 25.98 26.06
CA LEU A 138 23.37 27.02 25.43
C LEU A 138 22.68 26.49 24.16
N ASP A 139 23.39 25.73 23.31
CA ASP A 139 22.79 25.11 22.13
C ASP A 139 21.67 24.13 22.51
N ARG A 140 21.86 23.34 23.59
CA ARG A 140 20.81 22.46 24.12
C ARG A 140 19.62 23.24 24.67
N LEU A 141 19.87 24.38 25.32
CA LEU A 141 18.83 25.25 25.83
C LEU A 141 18.00 25.86 24.71
N ASP A 142 18.66 26.31 23.63
CA ASP A 142 18.01 26.86 22.43
C ASP A 142 17.08 25.83 21.77
N VAL A 143 17.60 24.61 21.51
CA VAL A 143 16.79 23.48 21.02
C VAL A 143 15.65 23.13 21.97
N GLY A 144 15.87 23.24 23.28
CA GLY A 144 14.83 23.07 24.30
C GLY A 144 13.75 24.14 24.22
N GLY A 145 14.14 25.39 23.99
CA GLY A 145 13.24 26.53 23.76
C GLY A 145 12.36 26.35 22.53
N ASP A 146 12.94 25.96 21.40
CA ASP A 146 12.20 25.67 20.16
C ASP A 146 11.17 24.55 20.35
N ARG A 147 11.56 23.48 21.05
CA ARG A 147 10.64 22.38 21.39
C ARG A 147 9.49 22.86 22.28
N LEU A 148 9.76 23.73 23.25
CA LEU A 148 8.74 24.30 24.12
C LEU A 148 7.75 25.16 23.34
N VAL A 149 8.24 26.01 22.43
CA VAL A 149 7.39 26.84 21.55
C VAL A 149 6.51 25.97 20.65
N SER A 150 7.09 24.94 20.02
CA SER A 150 6.33 23.98 19.19
C SER A 150 5.29 23.21 19.99
N GLY A 151 5.64 22.78 21.21
CA GLY A 151 4.72 22.13 22.14
C GLY A 151 3.56 23.04 22.56
N ALA A 152 3.84 24.31 22.85
CA ALA A 152 2.82 25.31 23.18
C ALA A 152 1.87 25.59 22.00
N ALA A 153 2.39 25.70 20.77
CA ALA A 153 1.57 25.86 19.58
C ALA A 153 0.68 24.63 19.30
N SER A 154 1.21 23.42 19.52
CA SER A 154 0.45 22.17 19.42
C SER A 154 -0.66 22.11 20.46
N ALA A 155 -0.37 22.50 21.71
CA ALA A 155 -1.36 22.58 22.78
C ALA A 155 -2.48 23.59 22.47
N ALA A 156 -2.13 24.77 21.94
CA ALA A 156 -3.11 25.76 21.51
C ALA A 156 -4.02 25.23 20.39
N THR A 157 -3.45 24.55 19.40
CA THR A 157 -4.22 23.91 18.31
C THR A 157 -5.15 22.81 18.85
N GLY A 158 -4.69 22.04 19.83
CA GLY A 158 -5.50 21.03 20.53
C GLY A 158 -6.67 21.67 21.30
N ALA A 159 -6.42 22.78 22.00
CA ALA A 159 -7.45 23.52 22.71
C ALA A 159 -8.52 24.09 21.76
N ASP A 160 -8.12 24.65 20.61
CA ASP A 160 -9.05 25.13 19.58
C ASP A 160 -9.90 23.99 19.00
N SER A 161 -9.29 22.83 18.77
CA SER A 161 -9.99 21.65 18.27
C SER A 161 -11.00 21.12 19.29
N LEU A 162 -10.63 21.12 20.57
CA LEU A 162 -11.53 20.77 21.67
C LEU A 162 -12.70 21.75 21.77
N ALA A 163 -12.44 23.06 21.66
CA ALA A 163 -13.49 24.09 21.67
C ALA A 163 -14.48 23.91 20.51
N LYS A 164 -13.99 23.63 19.29
CA LYS A 164 -14.84 23.31 18.13
C LYS A 164 -15.66 22.03 18.36
N GLY A 165 -15.03 20.99 18.91
CA GLY A 165 -15.72 19.74 19.26
C GLY A 165 -16.85 19.96 20.28
N ALA A 166 -16.60 20.77 21.31
CA ALA A 166 -17.60 21.16 22.29
C ALA A 166 -18.77 21.95 21.67
N GLY A 167 -18.48 22.87 20.73
CA GLY A 167 -19.52 23.59 19.97
C GLY A 167 -20.39 22.68 19.10
N SER A 168 -19.78 21.71 18.42
CA SER A 168 -20.49 20.69 17.64
C SER A 168 -21.36 19.79 18.53
N LEU A 169 -20.85 19.40 19.70
CA LEU A 169 -21.61 18.61 20.68
C LEU A 169 -22.83 19.39 21.19
N ALA A 170 -22.66 20.66 21.54
CA ALA A 170 -23.76 21.52 21.97
C ALA A 170 -24.84 21.64 20.87
N SER A 171 -24.44 21.84 19.62
CA SER A 171 -25.36 21.91 18.47
C SER A 171 -26.10 20.57 18.23
N GLY A 172 -25.41 19.45 18.43
CA GLY A 172 -26.00 18.11 18.37
C GLY A 172 -27.04 17.88 19.47
N LEU A 173 -26.75 18.33 20.70
CA LEU A 173 -27.68 18.27 21.83
C LEU A 173 -28.93 19.13 21.60
N ASP A 174 -28.78 20.33 21.02
CA ASP A 174 -29.93 21.17 20.64
C ASP A 174 -30.81 20.48 19.59
N SER A 175 -30.18 19.83 18.60
CA SER A 175 -30.90 19.08 17.56
C SER A 175 -31.62 17.87 18.15
N LEU A 176 -31.01 17.17 19.10
CA LEU A 176 -31.62 16.05 19.82
C LEU A 176 -32.83 16.52 20.64
N THR A 177 -32.70 17.62 21.38
CA THR A 177 -33.81 18.21 22.15
C THR A 177 -34.98 18.60 21.25
N LYS A 178 -34.70 19.21 20.10
CA LYS A 178 -35.73 19.53 19.10
C LYS A 178 -36.41 18.27 18.58
N GLY A 179 -35.64 17.27 18.13
CA GLY A 179 -36.19 16.01 17.64
C GLY A 179 -37.02 15.26 18.70
N ALA A 180 -36.60 15.28 19.96
CA ALA A 180 -37.37 14.71 21.07
C ALA A 180 -38.69 15.46 21.31
N THR A 181 -38.67 16.80 21.20
CA THR A 181 -39.87 17.64 21.32
C THR A 181 -40.84 17.38 20.16
N ASP A 182 -40.33 17.29 18.93
CA ASP A 182 -41.13 17.00 17.75
C ASP A 182 -41.74 15.59 17.82
N LEU A 183 -40.96 14.60 18.26
CA LEU A 183 -41.45 13.24 18.48
C LEU A 183 -42.56 13.23 19.54
N HIS A 184 -42.36 13.90 20.67
CA HIS A 184 -43.38 14.02 21.71
C HIS A 184 -44.67 14.67 21.17
N ALA A 185 -44.55 15.79 20.46
CA ALA A 185 -45.69 16.47 19.85
C ALA A 185 -46.41 15.58 18.82
N GLY A 186 -45.66 14.82 18.01
CA GLY A 186 -46.19 13.85 17.06
C GLY A 186 -46.94 12.70 17.75
N LEU A 187 -46.42 12.17 18.86
CA LEU A 187 -47.07 11.14 19.65
C LEU A 187 -48.37 11.65 20.31
N VAL A 188 -48.37 12.87 20.84
CA VAL A 188 -49.57 13.51 21.39
C VAL A 188 -50.63 13.70 20.31
N LYS A 189 -50.26 14.28 19.16
CA LYS A 189 -51.16 14.43 18.01
C LYS A 189 -51.68 13.07 17.53
N GLY A 190 -50.81 12.06 17.45
CA GLY A 190 -51.18 10.71 17.05
C GLY A 190 -52.20 10.10 18.00
N ARG A 191 -51.96 10.18 19.32
CA ARG A 191 -52.91 9.75 20.36
C ARG A 191 -54.25 10.45 20.21
N ASP A 192 -54.25 11.78 20.07
CA ASP A 192 -55.49 12.58 19.99
C ASP A 192 -56.24 12.36 18.66
N ALA A 193 -55.52 11.97 17.61
CA ALA A 193 -56.08 11.62 16.31
C ALA A 193 -56.57 10.17 16.22
N VAL A 194 -56.27 9.30 17.20
CA VAL A 194 -56.87 7.97 17.28
C VAL A 194 -58.35 8.17 17.58
N PRO A 195 -59.25 7.87 16.62
CA PRO A 195 -60.68 7.97 16.89
C PRO A 195 -61.02 6.94 17.98
N ASP A 196 -61.91 7.29 18.91
CA ASP A 196 -62.58 6.32 19.78
C ASP A 196 -63.95 5.99 19.15
N PRO A 197 -64.01 5.06 18.16
CA PRO A 197 -65.25 4.75 17.49
C PRO A 197 -66.19 4.05 18.47
N THR A 198 -67.42 4.55 18.50
CA THR A 198 -68.54 3.85 19.13
C THR A 198 -68.67 2.43 18.56
N ASP A 199 -69.27 1.50 19.30
CA ASP A 199 -69.39 0.10 18.88
C ASP A 199 -70.04 -0.06 17.48
N ALA A 200 -70.94 0.85 17.10
CA ALA A 200 -71.54 0.89 15.76
C ALA A 200 -70.52 1.27 14.66
N GLN A 201 -69.68 2.28 14.89
CA GLN A 201 -68.63 2.69 13.95
C GLN A 201 -67.54 1.62 13.85
N ARG A 202 -67.21 0.95 14.96
CA ARG A 202 -66.26 -0.17 14.98
C ARG A 202 -66.75 -1.34 14.12
N LYS A 203 -68.05 -1.65 14.16
CA LYS A 203 -68.69 -2.68 13.33
C LYS A 203 -68.71 -2.31 11.84
N ALA A 204 -69.01 -1.05 11.50
CA ALA A 204 -68.98 -0.56 10.13
C ALA A 204 -67.55 -0.58 9.55
N MET A 205 -66.55 -0.14 10.32
CA MET A 205 -65.14 -0.17 9.93
C MET A 205 -64.62 -1.61 9.78
N ALA A 206 -65.04 -2.53 10.65
CA ALA A 206 -64.75 -3.96 10.51
C ALA A 206 -65.37 -4.56 9.22
N GLN A 207 -66.55 -4.11 8.80
CA GLN A 207 -67.14 -4.50 7.51
C GLN A 207 -66.38 -3.91 6.32
N THR A 208 -65.90 -2.66 6.41
CA THR A 208 -65.07 -2.05 5.37
C THR A 208 -63.68 -2.68 5.30
N ILE A 209 -63.05 -3.06 6.41
CA ILE A 209 -61.75 -3.76 6.39
C ILE A 209 -61.90 -5.23 6.01
N GLY A 210 -62.99 -5.88 6.45
CA GLY A 210 -63.29 -7.26 6.13
C GLY A 210 -63.77 -7.48 4.69
N ASN A 211 -64.25 -6.43 4.02
CA ASN A 211 -64.68 -6.46 2.62
C ASN A 211 -64.50 -5.09 1.92
N PRO A 212 -63.26 -4.60 1.74
CA PRO A 212 -62.97 -3.21 1.34
C PRO A 212 -63.33 -2.89 -0.11
N VAL A 213 -63.57 -3.92 -0.92
CA VAL A 213 -64.00 -3.78 -2.31
C VAL A 213 -64.98 -4.91 -2.62
N GLY A 214 -66.12 -4.56 -3.22
CA GLY A 214 -66.94 -5.55 -3.91
C GLY A 214 -66.14 -6.05 -5.11
N VAL A 215 -65.51 -7.21 -5.00
CA VAL A 215 -64.80 -7.82 -6.12
C VAL A 215 -65.84 -8.40 -7.08
N ALA A 216 -66.20 -7.64 -8.10
CA ALA A 216 -66.79 -8.21 -9.30
C ALA A 216 -65.65 -8.90 -10.07
N THR A 217 -65.42 -10.19 -9.78
CA THR A 217 -64.54 -11.02 -10.61
C THR A 217 -65.25 -11.32 -11.92
N ASP A 218 -65.02 -10.49 -12.93
CA ASP A 218 -65.30 -10.85 -14.32
C ASP A 218 -64.20 -11.80 -14.80
N SER A 219 -64.45 -13.10 -14.68
CA SER A 219 -63.62 -14.10 -15.35
C SER A 219 -64.03 -14.16 -16.83
N LEU A 220 -63.18 -13.64 -17.73
CA LEU A 220 -63.35 -13.80 -19.19
C LEU A 220 -63.41 -15.28 -19.62
N SER A 221 -62.79 -16.16 -18.84
CA SER A 221 -62.95 -17.62 -18.88
C SER A 221 -62.41 -18.23 -17.58
N SER A 222 -62.93 -19.38 -17.13
CA SER A 222 -62.53 -20.02 -15.87
C SER A 222 -62.26 -21.50 -16.08
N ALA A 223 -61.11 -21.97 -15.58
CA ALA A 223 -60.74 -23.38 -15.60
C ALA A 223 -61.40 -24.19 -14.47
N GLY A 224 -62.01 -23.56 -13.47
CA GLY A 224 -62.71 -24.23 -12.37
C GLY A 224 -61.82 -24.94 -11.33
N SER A 225 -60.63 -25.41 -11.70
CA SER A 225 -59.63 -25.97 -10.76
C SER A 225 -58.19 -25.72 -11.21
N TYR A 226 -57.23 -25.85 -10.28
CA TYR A 226 -55.80 -25.73 -10.59
C TYR A 226 -55.35 -26.77 -11.62
N GLY A 227 -55.77 -28.04 -11.44
CA GLY A 227 -55.46 -29.13 -12.36
C GLY A 227 -56.08 -28.92 -13.74
N ALA A 228 -57.30 -28.37 -13.78
CA ALA A 228 -57.92 -27.97 -15.03
C ALA A 228 -57.04 -26.95 -15.75
N GLY A 229 -56.58 -25.89 -15.09
CA GLY A 229 -55.74 -24.82 -15.68
C GLY A 229 -54.45 -25.30 -16.38
N LEU A 230 -53.91 -26.45 -15.95
CA LEU A 230 -52.71 -27.07 -16.54
C LEU A 230 -53.02 -28.03 -17.71
N ALA A 231 -54.29 -28.40 -17.94
CA ALA A 231 -54.67 -29.40 -18.93
C ALA A 231 -54.19 -29.10 -20.36
N PRO A 232 -54.28 -27.85 -20.90
CA PRO A 232 -53.78 -27.52 -22.23
C PRO A 232 -52.30 -27.86 -22.43
N LEU A 233 -51.47 -27.65 -21.40
CA LEU A 233 -50.05 -27.99 -21.41
C LEU A 233 -49.86 -29.51 -21.50
N PHE A 234 -50.49 -30.26 -20.60
CA PHE A 234 -50.32 -31.70 -20.54
C PHE A 234 -50.89 -32.41 -21.77
N MET A 235 -52.00 -31.93 -22.33
CA MET A 235 -52.56 -32.46 -23.58
C MET A 235 -51.60 -32.21 -24.75
N SER A 236 -51.04 -31.00 -24.87
CA SER A 236 -50.06 -30.69 -25.92
C SER A 236 -48.77 -31.49 -25.75
N LEU A 237 -48.28 -31.61 -24.52
CA LEU A 237 -47.08 -32.37 -24.19
C LEU A 237 -47.27 -33.86 -24.48
N ALA A 238 -48.43 -34.43 -24.12
CA ALA A 238 -48.74 -35.83 -24.39
C ALA A 238 -48.71 -36.13 -25.89
N LEU A 239 -49.28 -35.27 -26.73
CA LEU A 239 -49.22 -35.41 -28.19
C LEU A 239 -47.78 -35.38 -28.71
N TRP A 240 -46.94 -34.46 -28.21
CA TRP A 240 -45.54 -34.40 -28.62
C TRP A 240 -44.77 -35.65 -28.21
N ILE A 241 -44.91 -36.08 -26.95
CA ILE A 241 -44.25 -37.29 -26.42
C ILE A 241 -44.70 -38.52 -27.19
N GLY A 242 -46.00 -38.66 -27.45
CA GLY A 242 -46.54 -39.81 -28.21
C GLY A 242 -45.98 -39.87 -29.62
N ALA A 243 -45.95 -38.74 -30.33
CA ALA A 243 -45.31 -38.64 -31.63
C ALA A 243 -43.80 -38.94 -31.58
N TYR A 244 -43.10 -38.46 -30.54
CA TYR A 244 -41.68 -38.69 -30.34
C TYR A 244 -41.35 -40.17 -30.14
N VAL A 245 -42.06 -40.82 -29.22
CA VAL A 245 -41.92 -42.25 -28.91
C VAL A 245 -42.19 -43.10 -30.15
N LEU A 246 -43.20 -42.74 -30.94
CA LEU A 246 -43.51 -43.46 -32.17
C LEU A 246 -42.33 -43.46 -33.16
N PHE A 247 -41.63 -42.34 -33.31
CA PHE A 247 -40.45 -42.25 -34.16
C PHE A 247 -39.17 -42.88 -33.55
N LEU A 248 -39.20 -43.34 -32.30
CA LEU A 248 -38.12 -44.21 -31.79
C LEU A 248 -38.18 -45.58 -32.47
N PHE A 249 -39.39 -46.14 -32.63
CA PHE A 249 -39.62 -47.47 -33.19
C PHE A 249 -39.91 -47.48 -34.69
N VAL A 250 -40.63 -46.47 -35.19
CA VAL A 250 -41.03 -46.38 -36.60
C VAL A 250 -40.01 -45.58 -37.41
N ARG A 251 -39.61 -46.13 -38.56
CA ARG A 251 -38.75 -45.41 -39.50
C ARG A 251 -39.56 -44.34 -40.23
N PRO A 252 -39.12 -43.06 -40.23
CA PRO A 252 -39.89 -41.95 -40.81
C PRO A 252 -40.07 -42.07 -42.33
N LEU A 253 -39.09 -42.67 -43.04
CA LEU A 253 -39.20 -42.94 -44.47
C LEU A 253 -39.13 -44.45 -44.71
N SER A 254 -40.11 -45.01 -45.41
CA SER A 254 -40.10 -46.42 -45.77
C SER A 254 -39.02 -46.70 -46.83
N GLN A 255 -38.18 -47.71 -46.61
CA GLN A 255 -37.15 -48.11 -47.59
C GLN A 255 -37.77 -48.59 -48.90
N ARG A 256 -38.93 -49.28 -48.84
CA ARG A 256 -39.68 -49.74 -50.01
C ARG A 256 -40.12 -48.58 -50.91
N ALA A 257 -40.74 -47.53 -50.36
CA ALA A 257 -41.18 -46.38 -51.18
C ALA A 257 -40.04 -45.45 -51.64
N LEU A 258 -38.84 -45.57 -51.06
CA LEU A 258 -37.64 -44.91 -51.58
C LEU A 258 -37.04 -45.66 -52.78
N ALA A 259 -37.23 -46.97 -52.87
CA ALA A 259 -36.75 -47.82 -53.96
C ALA A 259 -37.65 -47.80 -55.21
N THR A 260 -38.88 -47.32 -55.11
CA THR A 260 -39.84 -47.20 -56.23
C THR A 260 -39.85 -45.78 -56.83
N SER A 261 -40.22 -45.64 -58.11
CA SER A 261 -40.31 -44.36 -58.84
C SER A 261 -41.47 -43.42 -58.43
N GLN A 262 -41.96 -43.48 -57.18
CA GLN A 262 -43.02 -42.59 -56.68
C GLN A 262 -42.52 -41.15 -56.53
N ARG A 263 -43.38 -40.13 -56.53
CA ARG A 263 -42.94 -38.74 -56.28
C ARG A 263 -42.43 -38.58 -54.83
N SER A 264 -41.34 -37.84 -54.58
CA SER A 264 -40.75 -37.67 -53.23
C SER A 264 -41.73 -37.12 -52.20
N PHE A 265 -42.66 -36.25 -52.63
CA PHE A 265 -43.74 -35.75 -51.77
C PHE A 265 -44.67 -36.86 -51.29
N ARG A 266 -45.04 -37.81 -52.16
CA ARG A 266 -45.88 -38.96 -51.78
C ARG A 266 -45.17 -39.88 -50.79
N THR A 267 -43.84 -40.04 -50.91
CA THR A 267 -43.05 -40.81 -49.94
C THR A 267 -42.99 -40.14 -48.57
N ALA A 268 -42.81 -38.81 -48.54
CA ALA A 268 -42.82 -38.06 -47.29
C ALA A 268 -44.20 -38.08 -46.63
N LEU A 269 -45.26 -37.81 -47.41
CA LEU A 269 -46.63 -37.84 -46.92
C LEU A 269 -47.02 -39.24 -46.43
N GLY A 270 -46.66 -40.30 -47.17
CA GLY A 270 -46.93 -41.68 -46.75
C GLY A 270 -46.24 -42.08 -45.44
N GLY A 271 -45.01 -41.58 -45.22
CA GLY A 271 -44.29 -41.79 -43.96
C GLY A 271 -44.85 -41.00 -42.77
N TRP A 272 -45.61 -39.94 -43.04
CA TRP A 272 -46.27 -39.12 -42.03
C TRP A 272 -47.69 -39.60 -41.69
N LEU A 273 -48.45 -40.10 -42.67
CA LEU A 273 -49.86 -40.47 -42.52
C LEU A 273 -50.13 -41.51 -41.43
N ALA A 274 -49.35 -42.59 -41.36
CA ALA A 274 -49.56 -43.64 -40.36
C ALA A 274 -49.30 -43.12 -38.93
N PRO A 275 -48.16 -42.45 -38.66
CA PRO A 275 -47.97 -41.71 -37.40
C PRO A 275 -49.03 -40.67 -37.08
N ALA A 276 -49.50 -39.92 -38.06
CA ALA A 276 -50.56 -38.93 -37.90
C ALA A 276 -51.88 -39.59 -37.48
N ALA A 277 -52.24 -40.74 -38.07
CA ALA A 277 -53.43 -41.51 -37.71
C ALA A 277 -53.38 -42.00 -36.25
N VAL A 278 -52.22 -42.53 -35.81
CA VAL A 278 -52.00 -42.89 -34.40
C VAL A 278 -52.14 -41.67 -33.50
N GLY A 279 -51.59 -40.52 -33.92
CA GLY A 279 -51.73 -39.26 -33.21
C GLY A 279 -53.17 -38.75 -33.09
N ILE A 280 -54.04 -39.03 -34.07
CA ILE A 280 -55.48 -38.71 -34.00
C ILE A 280 -56.18 -39.60 -32.97
N VAL A 281 -55.86 -40.90 -32.92
CA VAL A 281 -56.36 -41.81 -31.88
C VAL A 281 -55.92 -41.36 -30.50
N GLN A 282 -54.66 -40.92 -30.36
CA GLN A 282 -54.14 -40.35 -29.12
C GLN A 282 -54.88 -39.07 -28.72
N ALA A 283 -55.21 -38.19 -29.68
CA ALA A 283 -56.01 -36.98 -29.42
C ALA A 283 -57.42 -37.33 -28.91
N ALA A 284 -58.08 -38.36 -29.48
CA ALA A 284 -59.37 -38.84 -28.99
C ALA A 284 -59.28 -39.36 -27.55
N ALA A 285 -58.24 -40.15 -27.25
CA ALA A 285 -57.99 -40.65 -25.91
C ALA A 285 -57.75 -39.50 -24.92
N LEU A 286 -57.01 -38.46 -25.29
CA LEU A 286 -56.78 -37.28 -24.45
C LEU A 286 -58.08 -36.54 -24.13
N VAL A 287 -58.95 -36.32 -25.12
CA VAL A 287 -60.26 -35.67 -24.89
C VAL A 287 -61.13 -36.51 -23.95
N LEU A 288 -61.13 -37.84 -24.11
CA LEU A 288 -61.90 -38.74 -23.24
C LEU A 288 -61.34 -38.78 -21.82
N VAL A 289 -60.03 -38.93 -21.65
CA VAL A 289 -59.39 -38.95 -20.33
C VAL A 289 -59.57 -37.62 -19.61
N VAL A 290 -59.34 -36.49 -20.28
CA VAL A 290 -59.49 -35.17 -19.66
C VAL A 290 -60.96 -34.84 -19.36
N GLY A 291 -61.87 -35.12 -20.30
CA GLY A 291 -63.27 -34.78 -20.16
C GLY A 291 -64.09 -35.73 -19.29
N ARG A 292 -63.67 -37.00 -19.12
CA ARG A 292 -64.44 -38.01 -18.36
C ARG A 292 -63.65 -38.67 -17.24
N GLY A 293 -62.33 -38.83 -17.39
CA GLY A 293 -61.47 -39.42 -16.35
C GLY A 293 -61.06 -38.41 -15.28
N VAL A 294 -60.65 -37.21 -15.71
CA VAL A 294 -60.22 -36.11 -14.83
C VAL A 294 -61.36 -35.14 -14.50
N ASP A 295 -62.52 -35.32 -15.15
CA ASP A 295 -63.74 -34.50 -14.97
C ASP A 295 -63.52 -32.99 -15.21
N ILE A 296 -62.78 -32.66 -16.27
CA ILE A 296 -62.58 -31.27 -16.68
C ILE A 296 -63.61 -30.90 -17.74
N ARG A 297 -64.46 -29.90 -17.45
CA ARG A 297 -65.44 -29.38 -18.39
C ARG A 297 -64.76 -28.72 -19.58
N ILE A 298 -64.99 -29.27 -20.78
CA ILE A 298 -64.50 -28.70 -22.05
C ILE A 298 -65.62 -27.86 -22.66
N ALA A 299 -65.39 -26.55 -22.81
CA ALA A 299 -66.38 -25.61 -23.36
C ALA A 299 -66.75 -25.92 -24.82
N HIS A 300 -65.77 -26.25 -25.66
CA HIS A 300 -65.97 -26.57 -27.06
C HIS A 300 -65.39 -27.95 -27.42
N PRO A 301 -66.05 -29.06 -27.06
CA PRO A 301 -65.47 -30.41 -27.16
C PRO A 301 -65.11 -30.83 -28.59
N VAL A 302 -65.96 -30.51 -29.56
CA VAL A 302 -65.71 -30.83 -30.98
C VAL A 302 -64.52 -30.03 -31.53
N LEU A 303 -64.48 -28.72 -31.26
CA LEU A 303 -63.39 -27.87 -31.73
C LEU A 303 -62.06 -28.21 -31.03
N ALA A 304 -62.08 -28.50 -29.73
CA ALA A 304 -60.92 -28.98 -28.99
C ALA A 304 -60.38 -30.29 -29.57
N PHE A 305 -61.26 -31.24 -29.90
CA PHE A 305 -60.87 -32.48 -30.55
C PHE A 305 -60.21 -32.24 -31.92
N LEU A 306 -60.86 -31.47 -32.80
CA LEU A 306 -60.31 -31.14 -34.13
C LEU A 306 -58.97 -30.41 -34.02
N PHE A 307 -58.85 -29.48 -33.08
CA PHE A 307 -57.62 -28.74 -32.82
C PHE A 307 -56.50 -29.64 -32.28
N LEU A 308 -56.81 -30.60 -31.41
CA LEU A 308 -55.84 -31.61 -30.94
C LEU A 308 -55.39 -32.54 -32.07
N CYS A 309 -56.31 -33.00 -32.92
CA CYS A 309 -55.96 -33.77 -34.11
C CYS A 309 -55.01 -32.98 -35.01
N PHE A 310 -55.30 -31.70 -35.25
CA PHE A 310 -54.47 -30.81 -36.06
C PHE A 310 -53.09 -30.54 -35.44
N THR A 311 -53.06 -30.28 -34.14
CA THR A 311 -51.82 -30.10 -33.36
C THR A 311 -50.97 -31.37 -33.41
N SER A 312 -51.59 -32.53 -33.20
CA SER A 312 -50.94 -33.85 -33.25
C SER A 312 -50.31 -34.09 -34.62
N MET A 313 -51.08 -33.89 -35.69
CA MET A 313 -50.62 -33.94 -37.08
C MET A 313 -49.40 -33.03 -37.33
N THR A 314 -49.43 -31.82 -36.78
CA THR A 314 -48.33 -30.84 -36.88
C THR A 314 -47.08 -31.30 -36.13
N PHE A 315 -47.22 -31.77 -34.88
CA PHE A 315 -46.09 -32.26 -34.08
C PHE A 315 -45.47 -33.52 -34.70
N VAL A 316 -46.29 -34.44 -35.18
CA VAL A 316 -45.85 -35.60 -35.95
C VAL A 316 -45.09 -35.16 -37.20
N ALA A 317 -45.55 -34.13 -37.92
CA ALA A 317 -44.84 -33.61 -39.09
C ALA A 317 -43.46 -33.04 -38.73
N ILE A 318 -43.37 -32.25 -37.67
CA ILE A 318 -42.10 -31.66 -37.22
C ILE A 318 -41.10 -32.76 -36.85
N LEU A 319 -41.53 -33.73 -36.06
CA LEU A 319 -40.67 -34.85 -35.65
C LEU A 319 -40.30 -35.75 -36.83
N HIS A 320 -41.23 -35.96 -37.77
CA HIS A 320 -40.98 -36.65 -39.03
C HIS A 320 -39.93 -35.93 -39.88
N ALA A 321 -39.98 -34.59 -39.95
CA ALA A 321 -39.02 -33.76 -40.67
C ALA A 321 -37.62 -33.85 -40.05
N LEU A 322 -37.53 -33.71 -38.72
CA LEU A 322 -36.26 -33.83 -38.00
C LEU A 322 -35.65 -35.23 -38.17
N ALA A 323 -36.45 -36.28 -37.94
CA ALA A 323 -35.99 -37.65 -38.03
C ALA A 323 -35.62 -38.05 -39.47
N SER A 324 -36.38 -37.59 -40.47
CA SER A 324 -36.09 -37.89 -41.88
C SER A 324 -34.85 -37.13 -42.38
N ARG A 325 -34.61 -35.90 -41.90
CA ARG A 325 -33.50 -35.06 -42.36
C ARG A 325 -32.16 -35.39 -41.69
N PHE A 326 -32.18 -35.73 -40.40
CA PHE A 326 -31.00 -35.85 -39.55
C PHE A 326 -30.83 -37.23 -38.88
N GLY A 327 -31.75 -38.19 -39.11
CA GLY A 327 -31.64 -39.54 -38.55
C GLY A 327 -31.66 -39.53 -37.01
N ALA A 328 -30.71 -40.24 -36.38
CA ALA A 328 -30.61 -40.33 -34.92
C ALA A 328 -30.42 -38.96 -34.23
N VAL A 329 -29.61 -38.07 -34.83
CA VAL A 329 -29.44 -36.69 -34.34
C VAL A 329 -30.75 -35.91 -34.40
N GLY A 330 -31.56 -36.13 -35.43
CA GLY A 330 -32.88 -35.51 -35.56
C GLY A 330 -33.84 -35.91 -34.44
N LYS A 331 -33.80 -37.18 -34.02
CA LYS A 331 -34.55 -37.64 -32.86
C LYS A 331 -34.06 -36.94 -31.59
N PHE A 332 -32.75 -36.83 -31.37
CA PHE A 332 -32.23 -36.08 -30.23
C PHE A 332 -32.67 -34.60 -30.25
N LEU A 333 -32.63 -33.94 -31.41
CA LEU A 333 -33.13 -32.57 -31.55
C LEU A 333 -34.63 -32.45 -31.26
N GLY A 334 -35.43 -33.46 -31.62
CA GLY A 334 -36.85 -33.52 -31.27
C GLY A 334 -37.11 -33.58 -29.76
N LEU A 335 -36.22 -34.22 -29.00
CA LEU A 335 -36.26 -34.23 -27.53
C LEU A 335 -35.82 -32.89 -26.94
N VAL A 336 -34.72 -32.31 -27.44
CA VAL A 336 -34.28 -30.97 -27.00
C VAL A 336 -35.37 -29.93 -27.26
N PHE A 337 -36.00 -29.99 -28.43
CA PHE A 337 -37.07 -29.07 -28.80
C PHE A 337 -38.33 -29.28 -27.94
N MET A 338 -38.59 -30.50 -27.46
CA MET A 338 -39.64 -30.76 -26.46
C MET A 338 -39.35 -30.04 -25.14
N VAL A 339 -38.13 -30.14 -24.63
CA VAL A 339 -37.73 -29.53 -23.34
C VAL A 339 -37.82 -28.00 -23.42
N VAL A 340 -37.35 -27.42 -24.52
CA VAL A 340 -37.46 -25.96 -24.75
C VAL A 340 -38.92 -25.52 -24.77
N GLN A 341 -39.78 -26.30 -25.43
CA GLN A 341 -41.22 -26.04 -25.49
C GLN A 341 -41.93 -26.17 -24.14
N LEU A 342 -41.53 -27.13 -23.30
CA LEU A 342 -42.13 -27.34 -21.99
C LEU A 342 -42.01 -26.11 -21.08
N VAL A 343 -40.86 -25.43 -21.12
CA VAL A 343 -40.60 -24.25 -20.28
C VAL A 343 -41.21 -22.98 -20.88
N SER A 344 -41.27 -22.88 -22.20
CA SER A 344 -41.69 -21.66 -22.91
C SER A 344 -43.18 -21.62 -23.27
N ALA A 345 -43.90 -22.74 -23.27
CA ALA A 345 -45.31 -22.79 -23.69
C ALA A 345 -46.30 -22.07 -22.75
N GLY A 346 -45.84 -21.51 -21.61
CA GLY A 346 -46.70 -20.73 -20.71
C GLY A 346 -47.81 -21.55 -20.05
N GLY A 347 -47.54 -22.83 -19.76
CA GLY A 347 -48.54 -23.77 -19.28
C GLY A 347 -48.70 -23.81 -17.76
N THR A 348 -47.60 -23.74 -17.00
CA THR A 348 -47.61 -23.74 -15.52
C THR A 348 -47.65 -22.35 -14.91
N PHE A 349 -47.00 -21.40 -15.59
CA PHE A 349 -47.03 -19.98 -15.25
C PHE A 349 -47.28 -19.17 -16.53
N PRO A 350 -47.86 -17.97 -16.42
CA PRO A 350 -48.00 -17.07 -17.56
C PRO A 350 -46.64 -16.85 -18.22
N TRP A 351 -46.54 -16.99 -19.55
CA TRP A 351 -45.26 -16.86 -20.24
C TRP A 351 -44.62 -15.47 -20.06
N GLN A 352 -45.40 -14.45 -19.70
CA GLN A 352 -44.96 -13.09 -19.36
C GLN A 352 -44.09 -13.04 -18.10
N THR A 353 -44.15 -14.06 -17.24
CA THR A 353 -43.29 -14.15 -16.05
C THR A 353 -41.95 -14.84 -16.34
N LEU A 354 -41.73 -15.31 -17.57
CA LEU A 354 -40.45 -15.89 -17.97
C LEU A 354 -39.37 -14.79 -18.09
N PRO A 355 -38.09 -15.09 -17.84
CA PRO A 355 -36.97 -14.20 -18.17
C PRO A 355 -36.98 -13.79 -19.65
N ALA A 356 -36.52 -12.57 -19.97
CA ALA A 356 -36.63 -11.99 -21.32
C ALA A 356 -36.17 -12.91 -22.49
N PRO A 357 -35.06 -13.67 -22.39
CA PRO A 357 -34.68 -14.59 -23.47
C PRO A 357 -35.70 -15.72 -23.73
N LEU A 358 -36.42 -16.18 -22.70
CA LEU A 358 -37.40 -17.25 -22.81
C LEU A 358 -38.79 -16.76 -23.27
N GLN A 359 -39.10 -15.48 -23.04
CA GLN A 359 -40.31 -14.87 -23.61
C GLN A 359 -40.27 -14.85 -25.16
N ALA A 360 -39.10 -14.56 -25.74
CA ALA A 360 -38.93 -14.61 -27.19
C ALA A 360 -39.17 -16.01 -27.77
N VAL A 361 -38.77 -17.06 -27.03
CA VAL A 361 -38.98 -18.45 -27.43
C VAL A 361 -40.46 -18.81 -27.46
N HIS A 362 -41.26 -18.30 -26.51
CA HIS A 362 -42.71 -18.53 -26.46
C HIS A 362 -43.40 -18.18 -27.79
N HIS A 363 -43.02 -17.08 -28.43
CA HIS A 363 -43.61 -16.62 -29.68
C HIS A 363 -43.26 -17.47 -30.90
N VAL A 364 -42.21 -18.30 -30.82
CA VAL A 364 -41.77 -19.09 -31.97
C VAL A 364 -42.28 -20.52 -31.86
N VAL A 365 -42.25 -21.10 -30.66
CA VAL A 365 -42.45 -22.55 -30.55
C VAL A 365 -43.92 -22.98 -30.78
N PRO A 366 -44.16 -24.08 -31.53
CA PRO A 366 -45.50 -24.48 -31.91
C PRO A 366 -46.36 -24.95 -30.72
N MET A 367 -45.74 -25.48 -29.66
CA MET A 367 -46.46 -25.86 -28.44
C MET A 367 -47.12 -24.67 -27.73
N SER A 368 -46.56 -23.46 -27.80
CA SER A 368 -47.22 -22.26 -27.23
C SER A 368 -48.59 -22.02 -27.85
N TYR A 369 -48.66 -22.08 -29.18
CA TYR A 369 -49.89 -21.91 -29.93
C TYR A 369 -50.90 -23.04 -29.68
N ALA A 370 -50.40 -24.27 -29.47
CA ALA A 370 -51.23 -25.39 -29.06
C ALA A 370 -51.84 -25.17 -27.67
N VAL A 371 -51.03 -24.76 -26.70
CA VAL A 371 -51.45 -24.51 -25.31
C VAL A 371 -52.45 -23.35 -25.25
N ASP A 372 -52.17 -22.23 -25.93
CA ASP A 372 -53.04 -21.06 -25.94
C ASP A 372 -54.36 -21.32 -26.67
N GLY A 373 -54.31 -22.02 -27.81
CA GLY A 373 -55.51 -22.43 -28.56
C GLY A 373 -56.38 -23.37 -27.73
N LEU A 374 -55.78 -24.38 -27.10
CA LEU A 374 -56.50 -25.30 -26.22
C LEU A 374 -57.10 -24.60 -25.01
N ARG A 375 -56.37 -23.68 -24.37
CA ARG A 375 -56.87 -22.91 -23.22
C ARG A 375 -58.19 -22.22 -23.55
N ARG A 376 -58.30 -21.61 -24.74
CA ARG A 376 -59.53 -20.94 -25.19
C ARG A 376 -60.65 -21.91 -25.48
N LEU A 377 -60.34 -23.03 -26.14
CA LEU A 377 -61.31 -24.08 -26.49
C LEU A 377 -61.83 -24.85 -25.26
N LEU A 378 -61.00 -25.02 -24.22
CA LEU A 378 -61.36 -25.71 -23.00
C LEU A 378 -62.19 -24.82 -22.07
N TYR A 379 -61.86 -23.53 -21.91
CA TYR A 379 -62.51 -22.67 -20.90
C TYR A 379 -63.50 -21.64 -21.45
N GLY A 380 -63.74 -21.62 -22.76
CA GLY A 380 -64.79 -20.77 -23.37
C GLY A 380 -64.41 -19.30 -23.48
N ALA A 381 -63.12 -19.01 -23.64
CA ALA A 381 -62.63 -17.66 -23.91
C ALA A 381 -62.87 -17.27 -25.38
N ASP A 382 -62.64 -15.99 -25.72
CA ASP A 382 -62.72 -15.50 -27.10
C ASP A 382 -61.91 -16.39 -28.07
N LEU A 383 -62.59 -16.86 -29.11
CA LEU A 383 -62.05 -17.79 -30.12
C LEU A 383 -61.25 -17.07 -31.21
N SER A 384 -61.29 -15.73 -31.30
CA SER A 384 -60.61 -14.98 -32.36
C SER A 384 -59.12 -15.36 -32.54
N PRO A 385 -58.33 -15.60 -31.48
CA PRO A 385 -56.90 -15.92 -31.64
C PRO A 385 -56.62 -17.40 -31.94
N VAL A 386 -57.64 -18.27 -31.85
CA VAL A 386 -57.50 -19.69 -32.22
C VAL A 386 -57.20 -19.82 -33.71
N LEU A 387 -57.78 -18.96 -34.56
CA LEU A 387 -57.46 -18.92 -36.00
C LEU A 387 -55.99 -18.54 -36.24
N GLY A 388 -55.45 -17.61 -35.44
CA GLY A 388 -54.02 -17.27 -35.48
C GLY A 388 -53.14 -18.47 -35.12
N ALA A 389 -53.48 -19.20 -34.06
CA ALA A 389 -52.77 -20.42 -33.68
C ALA A 389 -52.83 -21.50 -34.78
N VAL A 390 -54.00 -21.70 -35.41
CA VAL A 390 -54.15 -22.61 -36.55
C VAL A 390 -53.28 -22.17 -37.73
N GLY A 391 -53.21 -20.87 -38.02
CA GLY A 391 -52.34 -20.33 -39.07
C GLY A 391 -50.86 -20.64 -38.84
N VAL A 392 -50.36 -20.42 -37.62
CA VAL A 392 -48.96 -20.72 -37.26
C VAL A 392 -48.68 -22.22 -37.30
N LEU A 393 -49.57 -23.04 -36.73
CA LEU A 393 -49.43 -24.50 -36.79
C LEU A 393 -49.49 -25.03 -38.23
N THR A 394 -50.29 -24.42 -39.10
CA THR A 394 -50.32 -24.74 -40.54
C THR A 394 -48.97 -24.43 -41.20
N ALA A 395 -48.35 -23.29 -40.89
CA ALA A 395 -47.02 -22.95 -41.40
C ALA A 395 -45.97 -23.99 -40.94
N TYR A 396 -46.04 -24.42 -39.68
CA TYR A 396 -45.19 -25.50 -39.17
C TYR A 396 -45.43 -26.84 -39.87
N LEU A 397 -46.70 -27.22 -40.06
CA LEU A 397 -47.09 -28.46 -40.74
C LEU A 397 -46.58 -28.49 -42.19
N VAL A 398 -46.85 -27.43 -42.95
CA VAL A 398 -46.42 -27.30 -44.35
C VAL A 398 -44.90 -27.26 -44.43
N GLY A 399 -44.24 -26.44 -43.61
CA GLY A 399 -42.78 -26.34 -43.57
C GLY A 399 -42.12 -27.67 -43.23
N ALA A 400 -42.64 -28.39 -42.25
CA ALA A 400 -42.14 -29.71 -41.87
C ALA A 400 -42.32 -30.75 -42.99
N LEU A 401 -43.50 -30.81 -43.63
CA LEU A 401 -43.74 -31.71 -44.76
C LEU A 401 -42.86 -31.38 -45.98
N LEU A 402 -42.56 -30.10 -46.22
CA LEU A 402 -41.59 -29.68 -47.24
C LEU A 402 -40.18 -30.18 -46.91
N VAL A 403 -39.74 -30.02 -45.66
CA VAL A 403 -38.44 -30.54 -45.19
C VAL A 403 -38.38 -32.07 -45.33
N SER A 404 -39.43 -32.78 -44.92
CA SER A 404 -39.55 -34.23 -45.11
C SER A 404 -39.50 -34.63 -46.59
N THR A 405 -40.13 -33.85 -47.47
CA THR A 405 -40.11 -34.07 -48.92
C THR A 405 -38.72 -33.88 -49.51
N VAL A 406 -38.01 -32.85 -49.09
CA VAL A 406 -36.60 -32.61 -49.46
C VAL A 406 -35.70 -33.72 -48.93
N ALA A 407 -35.92 -34.16 -47.68
CA ALA A 407 -35.19 -35.28 -47.09
C ALA A 407 -35.43 -36.59 -47.86
N ALA A 408 -36.67 -36.86 -48.27
CA ALA A 408 -37.02 -37.99 -49.12
C ALA A 408 -36.37 -37.91 -50.51
N ARG A 409 -36.30 -36.71 -51.12
CA ARG A 409 -35.60 -36.50 -52.40
C ARG A 409 -34.10 -36.76 -52.27
N ARG A 410 -33.45 -36.23 -51.24
CA ARG A 410 -32.02 -36.44 -50.98
C ARG A 410 -31.69 -37.89 -50.67
N SER A 411 -32.56 -38.58 -49.93
CA SER A 411 -32.36 -39.98 -49.54
C SER A 411 -32.42 -40.96 -50.72
N ARG A 412 -32.85 -40.52 -51.91
CA ARG A 412 -32.83 -41.30 -53.16
C ARG A 412 -31.55 -41.15 -53.96
N ILE A 413 -30.71 -40.17 -53.64
CA ILE A 413 -29.41 -39.98 -54.29
C ILE A 413 -28.41 -40.90 -53.59
N TRP A 414 -27.91 -41.90 -54.30
CA TRP A 414 -26.92 -42.84 -53.78
C TRP A 414 -25.54 -42.21 -53.85
N THR A 415 -24.98 -41.84 -52.70
CA THR A 415 -23.60 -41.35 -52.58
C THR A 415 -22.61 -42.52 -52.52
N PRO A 416 -21.34 -42.36 -52.93
CA PRO A 416 -20.32 -43.42 -52.88
C PRO A 416 -20.16 -44.06 -51.49
N LYS A 417 -20.29 -43.26 -50.42
CA LYS A 417 -20.28 -43.72 -49.01
C LYS A 417 -21.40 -44.72 -48.65
N ARG A 418 -22.46 -44.81 -49.45
CA ARG A 418 -23.60 -45.71 -49.23
C ARG A 418 -23.45 -47.05 -49.97
N ILE A 419 -22.57 -47.12 -50.96
CA ILE A 419 -22.33 -48.29 -51.81
C ILE A 419 -21.18 -49.14 -51.25
N ARG A 420 -20.25 -48.55 -50.49
CA ARG A 420 -19.28 -49.25 -49.65
C ARG A 420 -19.60 -49.01 -48.18
N PRO A 421 -20.33 -49.91 -47.48
CA PRO A 421 -20.39 -49.85 -46.03
C PRO A 421 -18.97 -50.08 -45.50
N GLU A 422 -18.43 -49.11 -44.78
CA GLU A 422 -17.20 -49.30 -44.02
C GLU A 422 -17.48 -50.42 -43.01
N LEU A 423 -16.76 -51.53 -43.12
CA LEU A 423 -16.78 -52.60 -42.12
C LEU A 423 -16.24 -52.01 -40.81
N ALA A 424 -17.13 -51.56 -39.94
CA ALA A 424 -16.81 -51.25 -38.56
C ALA A 424 -17.11 -52.50 -37.73
N LEU A 425 -16.04 -53.09 -37.18
CA LEU A 425 -16.03 -54.18 -36.21
C LEU A 425 -16.83 -53.83 -34.94
#